data_AF-A0A940TFW1-F1
#
_entry.id   AF-A0A940TFW1-F1
#
_cell.length_a   1.000
_cell.length_b   1.000
_cell.length_c   1.000
_cell.angle_alpha   90.00
_cell.angle_beta   90.00
_cell.angle_gamma   90.00
#
_symmetry.space_group_name_H-M   'P 1'
#
loop_
_entity.id
_entity.type
_entity.pdbx_description
1 polymer ?
#
loop_
_entity_poly.entity_id
_entity_poly.type
_entity_poly.pdbx_seq_one_letter_code
_entity_poly.pdbx_strand_id
1 'polypeptide(L)'
;MNNLTDIGYIKELLGRHNFSFSKGLGQNFLVNPSVCPRIAEMGGVGKGVGVIEVGTGIGVLTKELALRADKVVAVEIDERLLPVLEETLSEFDNIKIINEDIMKVDLKKLIEDEFE
;
A
#
# COMPACT_ATOMS: atom_id res chain seq x y z
N MET A 1 7.92 3.21 -15.78
CA MET A 1 7.04 2.81 -14.67
C MET A 1 7.18 1.32 -14.48
N ASN A 2 7.54 0.89 -13.27
CA ASN A 2 7.71 -0.52 -12.98
C ASN A 2 6.32 -1.17 -12.81
N ASN A 3 6.10 -2.31 -13.47
CA ASN A 3 4.81 -2.98 -13.45
C ASN A 3 4.70 -3.88 -12.20
N LEU A 4 4.09 -3.35 -11.14
CA LEU A 4 3.85 -4.07 -9.87
C LEU A 4 2.83 -5.22 -9.97
N THR A 5 2.39 -5.56 -11.18
CA THR A 5 1.57 -6.74 -11.46
C THR A 5 2.26 -7.77 -12.35
N ASP A 6 3.47 -7.46 -12.84
CA ASP A 6 4.29 -8.42 -13.57
C ASP A 6 5.00 -9.37 -12.59
N ILE A 7 4.75 -10.67 -12.72
CA ILE A 7 5.29 -11.68 -11.80
C ILE A 7 6.83 -11.75 -11.84
N GLY A 8 7.45 -11.52 -13.00
CA GLY A 8 8.89 -11.50 -13.15
C GLY A 8 9.51 -10.35 -12.37
N TYR A 9 8.96 -9.15 -12.55
CA TYR A 9 9.36 -7.96 -11.80
C TYR A 9 9.15 -8.13 -10.30
N ILE A 10 7.99 -8.65 -9.86
CA ILE A 10 7.72 -8.88 -8.44
C ILE A 10 8.75 -9.83 -7.83
N LYS A 11 9.09 -10.93 -8.52
CA LYS A 11 10.11 -11.86 -8.02
C LYS A 11 11.49 -11.21 -7.90
N GLU A 12 11.86 -10.39 -8.87
CA GLU A 12 13.12 -9.65 -8.84
C GLU A 12 13.14 -8.65 -7.67
N LEU A 13 12.10 -7.83 -7.55
CA LEU A 13 11.91 -6.86 -6.48
C LEU A 13 12.02 -7.53 -5.09
N LEU A 14 11.23 -8.58 -4.85
CA LEU A 14 11.27 -9.30 -3.59
C LEU A 14 12.64 -9.95 -3.34
N GLY A 15 13.30 -10.44 -4.39
CA GLY A 15 14.66 -10.99 -4.32
C GLY A 15 15.70 -9.97 -3.88
N ARG A 16 15.66 -8.75 -4.43
CA ARG A 16 16.57 -7.64 -4.06
C ARG A 16 16.41 -7.22 -2.60
N HIS A 17 15.19 -7.28 -2.08
CA HIS A 17 14.87 -6.97 -0.67
C HIS A 17 14.94 -8.20 0.25
N ASN A 18 15.40 -9.35 -0.27
CA ASN A 18 15.51 -10.61 0.46
C ASN A 18 14.21 -10.99 1.19
N PHE A 19 13.07 -10.67 0.57
CA PHE A 19 11.73 -10.84 1.13
C PHE A 19 11.15 -12.21 0.76
N SER A 20 10.47 -12.82 1.72
CA SER A 20 9.70 -14.05 1.52
C SER A 20 8.31 -13.92 2.16
N PHE A 21 7.29 -14.40 1.46
CA PHE A 21 5.91 -14.42 1.93
C PHE A 21 5.77 -15.15 3.27
N SER A 22 4.99 -14.55 4.18
CA SER A 22 4.60 -15.19 5.43
C SER A 22 3.20 -15.81 5.31
N LYS A 23 3.13 -17.14 5.43
CA LYS A 23 1.83 -17.84 5.55
C LYS A 23 1.08 -17.48 6.83
N GLY A 24 1.81 -17.21 7.92
CA GLY A 24 1.21 -16.82 9.20
C GLY A 24 0.53 -15.46 9.16
N LEU A 25 1.00 -14.55 8.28
CA LEU A 25 0.38 -13.24 8.05
C LEU A 25 -0.69 -13.26 6.95
N GLY A 26 -0.97 -14.42 6.33
CA GLY A 26 -2.00 -14.53 5.30
C GLY A 26 -1.72 -13.75 4.00
N GLN A 27 -0.45 -13.42 3.71
CA GLN A 27 -0.08 -12.54 2.60
C GLN A 27 -0.40 -13.16 1.23
N ASN A 28 -1.18 -12.43 0.42
CA ASN A 28 -1.46 -12.72 -1.00
C ASN A 28 -1.38 -11.41 -1.77
N PHE A 29 -0.46 -11.30 -2.74
CA PHE A 29 -0.30 -10.05 -3.52
C PHE A 29 -1.11 -10.08 -4.80
N LEU A 30 -1.76 -8.95 -5.11
CA LEU A 30 -2.54 -8.76 -6.32
C LEU A 30 -1.61 -8.59 -7.53
N VAL A 31 -1.72 -9.52 -8.49
CA VAL A 31 -0.91 -9.53 -9.73
C VAL A 31 -1.75 -9.31 -11.00
N ASN A 32 -3.04 -9.02 -10.85
CA ASN A 32 -3.89 -8.70 -12.00
C ASN A 32 -3.95 -7.17 -12.18
N PRO A 33 -3.48 -6.62 -13.32
CA PRO A 33 -3.39 -5.18 -13.54
C PRO A 33 -4.75 -4.46 -13.52
N SER A 34 -5.85 -5.18 -13.71
CA SER A 34 -7.19 -4.58 -13.72
C SER A 34 -7.85 -4.49 -12.34
N VAL A 35 -7.33 -5.20 -11.33
CA VAL A 35 -8.02 -5.33 -10.03
C VAL A 35 -7.83 -4.09 -9.16
N CYS A 36 -6.59 -3.67 -8.89
CA CYS A 36 -6.33 -2.50 -8.03
C CYS A 36 -6.92 -1.19 -8.57
N PRO A 37 -6.83 -0.88 -9.88
CA PRO A 37 -7.48 0.32 -10.42
C PRO A 37 -9.00 0.33 -10.19
N ARG A 38 -9.65 -0.83 -10.36
CA ARG A 38 -11.09 -0.98 -10.13
C ARG A 38 -11.47 -0.89 -8.66
N ILE A 39 -10.64 -1.43 -7.75
CA ILE A 39 -10.87 -1.28 -6.30
C ILE A 39 -10.82 0.20 -5.93
N ALA A 40 -9.80 0.94 -6.38
CA ALA A 40 -9.67 2.37 -6.09
C ALA A 40 -10.85 3.18 -6.65
N GLU A 41 -11.28 2.90 -7.88
CA GLU A 41 -12.43 3.55 -8.50
C GLU A 41 -13.75 3.24 -7.75
N MET A 42 -14.04 1.95 -7.51
CA MET A 42 -15.27 1.54 -6.84
C MET A 42 -15.30 1.92 -5.36
N GLY A 43 -14.14 2.10 -4.73
CA GLY A 43 -14.00 2.61 -3.36
C GLY A 43 -14.30 4.10 -3.22
N GLY A 44 -14.58 4.80 -4.33
CA GLY A 44 -14.93 6.23 -4.31
C GLY A 44 -13.74 7.16 -4.15
N VAL A 45 -12.53 6.68 -4.45
CA VAL A 45 -11.31 7.48 -4.32
C VAL A 45 -11.24 8.54 -5.41
N GLY A 46 -10.94 9.77 -5.03
CA GLY A 46 -10.80 10.90 -5.94
C GLY A 46 -10.32 12.16 -5.23
N LYS A 47 -10.39 13.30 -5.92
CA LYS A 47 -10.02 14.60 -5.37
C LYS A 47 -10.87 14.94 -4.14
N GLY A 48 -10.24 15.47 -3.09
CA GLY A 48 -10.89 15.76 -1.82
C GLY A 48 -11.03 14.56 -0.88
N VAL A 49 -10.52 13.38 -1.26
CA VAL A 49 -10.63 12.15 -0.46
C VAL A 49 -9.28 11.81 0.15
N GLY A 50 -9.27 11.63 1.48
CA GLY A 50 -8.22 10.95 2.21
C GLY A 50 -8.51 9.46 2.34
N VAL A 51 -7.48 8.62 2.23
CA VAL A 51 -7.64 7.16 2.29
C VAL A 51 -6.80 6.58 3.43
N ILE A 52 -7.40 5.68 4.20
CA ILE A 52 -6.68 4.77 5.09
C ILE A 52 -6.65 3.39 4.44
N GLU A 53 -5.45 2.86 4.16
CA GLU A 53 -5.26 1.50 3.65
C GLU A 53 -4.76 0.57 4.76
N VAL A 54 -5.27 -0.66 4.79
CA VAL A 54 -4.87 -1.69 5.77
C VAL A 54 -4.20 -2.83 5.02
N GLY A 55 -2.90 -3.05 5.29
CA GLY A 55 -2.08 -4.05 4.63
C GLY A 55 -1.76 -3.65 3.19
N THR A 56 -0.59 -3.05 2.97
CA THR A 56 -0.16 -2.54 1.65
C THR A 56 0.34 -3.64 0.73
N GLY A 57 0.83 -4.74 1.31
CA GLY A 57 1.67 -5.68 0.58
C GLY A 57 2.86 -4.95 -0.04
N ILE A 58 3.09 -5.13 -1.35
CA ILE A 58 4.16 -4.43 -2.09
C ILE A 58 3.74 -3.05 -2.64
N GLY A 59 2.55 -2.56 -2.29
CA GLY A 59 2.08 -1.23 -2.70
C GLY A 59 1.28 -1.18 -4.01
N VAL A 60 0.76 -2.32 -4.51
CA VAL A 60 0.00 -2.34 -5.78
C VAL A 60 -1.29 -1.54 -5.69
N LEU A 61 -2.05 -1.70 -4.60
CA LEU A 61 -3.26 -0.92 -4.37
C LEU A 61 -2.92 0.49 -3.89
N THR A 62 -1.99 0.63 -2.95
CA THR A 62 -1.48 1.93 -2.45
C THR A 62 -1.15 2.90 -3.58
N LYS A 63 -0.45 2.43 -4.62
CA LYS A 63 -0.15 3.21 -5.84
C LYS A 63 -1.41 3.72 -6.53
N GLU A 64 -2.40 2.85 -6.76
CA GLU A 64 -3.65 3.23 -7.41
C GLU A 64 -4.49 4.19 -6.56
N LEU A 65 -4.43 4.05 -5.23
CA LEU A 65 -5.05 5.00 -4.31
C LEU A 65 -4.37 6.37 -4.40
N ALA A 66 -3.03 6.41 -4.33
CA ALA A 66 -2.24 7.63 -4.34
C ALA A 66 -2.34 8.44 -5.64
N LEU A 67 -2.56 7.76 -6.78
CA LEU A 67 -2.83 8.41 -8.06
C LEU A 67 -4.15 9.20 -8.10
N ARG A 68 -5.07 8.95 -7.16
CA ARG A 68 -6.45 9.47 -7.18
C ARG A 68 -6.80 10.30 -5.94
N ALA A 69 -6.31 9.91 -4.77
CA ALA A 69 -6.57 10.53 -3.48
C ALA A 69 -5.71 11.79 -3.26
N ASP A 70 -6.17 12.66 -2.37
CA ASP A 70 -5.36 13.78 -1.90
C ASP A 70 -4.25 13.30 -0.95
N LYS A 71 -4.53 12.26 -0.16
CA LYS A 71 -3.58 11.63 0.77
C LYS A 71 -3.92 10.17 1.04
N VAL A 72 -2.91 9.32 1.14
CA VAL A 72 -3.04 7.92 1.56
C VAL A 72 -2.21 7.69 2.82
N VAL A 73 -2.85 7.18 3.87
CA VAL A 73 -2.17 6.69 5.06
C VAL A 73 -2.35 5.18 5.11
N ALA A 74 -1.27 4.43 4.93
CA ALA A 74 -1.32 2.99 4.90
C ALA A 74 -0.69 2.38 6.16
N VAL A 75 -1.39 1.41 6.76
CA VAL A 75 -0.96 0.71 7.97
C VAL A 75 -0.52 -0.70 7.60
N GLU A 76 0.75 -1.03 7.85
CA GLU A 76 1.34 -2.33 7.53
C GLU A 76 1.98 -2.93 8.79
N ILE A 77 1.66 -4.18 9.10
CA ILE A 77 2.18 -4.86 10.30
C ILE A 77 3.56 -5.47 10.05
N ASP A 78 3.87 -5.86 8.80
CA ASP A 78 5.12 -6.51 8.44
C ASP A 78 6.21 -5.49 8.11
N GLU A 79 7.08 -5.21 9.08
CA GLU A 79 8.21 -4.28 8.93
C GLU A 79 9.15 -4.64 7.77
N ARG A 80 9.16 -5.91 7.34
CA ARG A 80 10.00 -6.39 6.23
C ARG A 80 9.53 -5.86 4.88
N LEU A 81 8.31 -5.33 4.78
CA LEU A 81 7.79 -4.69 3.58
C LEU A 81 8.22 -3.22 3.46
N LEU A 82 8.72 -2.58 4.53
CA LEU A 82 9.07 -1.15 4.49
C LEU A 82 10.12 -0.83 3.41
N PRO A 83 11.24 -1.58 3.28
CA PRO A 83 12.21 -1.31 2.20
C PRO A 83 11.63 -1.53 0.80
N VAL A 84 10.69 -2.49 0.67
CA VAL A 84 10.00 -2.75 -0.60
C VAL A 84 9.10 -1.56 -0.94
N LEU A 85 8.34 -1.06 0.04
CA LEU A 85 7.43 0.08 -0.13
C LEU A 85 8.17 1.39 -0.39
N GLU A 86 9.32 1.61 0.25
CA GLU A 86 10.20 2.74 -0.06
C GLU A 86 10.60 2.75 -1.54
N GLU A 87 10.89 1.59 -2.14
CA GLU A 87 11.20 1.49 -3.56
C GLU A 87 9.95 1.60 -4.45
N THR A 88 8.87 0.90 -4.12
CA THR A 88 7.70 0.81 -5.01
C THR A 88 6.83 2.06 -5.00
N LEU A 89 6.91 2.86 -3.93
CA LEU A 89 6.12 4.06 -3.72
C LEU A 89 6.94 5.34 -3.72
N SER A 90 8.25 5.29 -4.05
CA SER A 90 9.15 6.45 -4.04
C SER A 90 8.70 7.62 -4.93
N GLU A 91 7.85 7.35 -5.92
CA GLU A 91 7.33 8.36 -6.86
C GLU A 91 6.17 9.20 -6.27
N PHE A 92 5.66 8.85 -5.08
CA PHE A 92 4.53 9.51 -4.44
C PHE A 92 4.97 10.31 -3.21
N ASP A 93 4.49 11.55 -3.13
CA ASP A 93 4.69 12.46 -2.00
C ASP A 93 3.48 12.52 -1.05
N ASN A 94 2.35 11.96 -1.47
CA ASN A 94 1.08 11.96 -0.75
C ASN A 94 0.79 10.65 0.02
N ILE A 95 1.81 9.82 0.26
CA ILE A 95 1.69 8.55 0.99
C ILE A 95 2.42 8.63 2.33
N LYS A 96 1.76 8.18 3.39
CA LYS A 96 2.37 7.91 4.70
C LYS A 96 2.21 6.44 5.04
N ILE A 97 3.30 5.76 5.36
CA ILE A 97 3.30 4.38 5.86
C ILE A 97 3.45 4.40 7.39
N ILE A 98 2.58 3.67 8.08
CA ILE A 98 2.63 3.45 9.52
C ILE A 98 2.87 1.96 9.75
N ASN A 99 3.97 1.61 10.41
CA ASN A 99 4.24 0.24 10.79
C ASN A 99 3.60 -0.09 12.14
N GLU A 100 2.38 -0.64 12.11
CA GLU A 100 1.63 -1.01 13.31
C GLU A 100 0.56 -2.06 12.97
N ASP A 101 0.08 -2.78 13.98
CA ASP A 101 -1.14 -3.57 13.88
C ASP A 101 -2.36 -2.64 13.85
N ILE A 102 -3.10 -2.63 12.74
CA ILE A 102 -4.32 -1.83 12.58
C ILE A 102 -5.31 -2.00 13.73
N MET A 103 -5.35 -3.17 14.37
CA MET A 103 -6.23 -3.46 15.49
C MET A 103 -5.86 -2.70 16.78
N LYS A 104 -4.65 -2.11 16.83
CA LYS A 104 -4.14 -1.30 17.95
C LYS A 104 -4.12 0.18 17.65
N VAL A 105 -4.32 0.57 16.39
CA VAL A 105 -4.31 1.98 15.97
C VAL A 105 -5.59 2.67 16.47
N ASP A 106 -5.42 3.84 17.10
CA ASP A 106 -6.54 4.75 17.35
C ASP A 106 -6.91 5.45 16.04
N LEU A 107 -7.91 4.89 15.34
CA LEU A 107 -8.37 5.43 14.07
C LEU A 107 -8.92 6.87 14.18
N LYS A 108 -9.52 7.24 15.32
CA LYS A 108 -10.06 8.59 15.48
C LYS A 108 -8.92 9.60 15.52
N LYS A 109 -7.92 9.32 16.36
CA LYS A 109 -6.72 10.15 16.44
C LYS A 109 -5.96 10.18 15.12
N LEU A 110 -5.85 9.04 14.44
CA LEU A 110 -5.20 8.99 13.12
C LEU A 110 -5.91 9.88 12.11
N ILE A 111 -7.24 9.91 12.12
CA ILE A 111 -8.03 10.77 11.22
C ILE A 111 -7.76 12.25 11.52
N GLU A 112 -7.81 12.63 12.80
CA GLU A 112 -7.51 14.00 13.27
C GLU A 112 -6.09 14.44 12.90
N ASP A 113 -5.08 13.58 13.11
CA ASP A 113 -3.67 13.93 12.88
C ASP A 113 -3.31 14.03 11.39
N GLU A 114 -4.00 13.30 10.51
CA GLU A 114 -3.59 13.14 9.12
C GLU A 114 -4.51 13.81 8.09
N PHE A 115 -5.78 14.06 8.41
CA PHE A 115 -6.77 14.52 7.44
C PHE A 115 -7.58 15.77 7.86
N GLU A 116 -7.35 16.30 9.07
CA GLU A 116 -7.93 17.57 9.56
C GLU A 116 -6.86 18.64 9.76
#